data_AF-A0A0N0E9N5-F1
#
_entry.id   AF-A0A0N0E9N5-F1
#
_cell.length_a   1.000
_cell.length_b   1.000
_cell.length_c   1.000
_cell.angle_alpha   90.00
_cell.angle_beta   90.00
_cell.angle_gamma   90.00
#
_symmetry.space_group_name_H-M   'P 1'
#
loop_
_entity.id
_entity.type
_entity.pdbx_description
1 polymer ?
#
loop_
_entity_poly.entity_id
_entity_poly.type
_entity_poly.pdbx_seq_one_letter_code
_entity_poly.pdbx_strand_id
1 'polypeptide(L)'
;MEKKEWYLEYEIHINRPGLLGDIASLLGMLSINIVTINGVDDARRGMLLLSDSNEQIVRLESILNTMDNITVTKLREPKLRDRLAVRHGRYIQRDADDKKTFRFVRDELGLLVDFLAELFKQDGHKLIGIRGMPRVGKTESIVASSVCANKRWLFVSSTLLKQTIRSQLIEDEYNVDNLFIIDGIVSTKRANEKHWQLIREIMRISAVKVVEHPDIFVQNTEYKIDDFDYIIELRNNEDEEITYDVVQPNNMFDENPFGGFDF
;
A
#
# COMPACT_ATOMS: atom_id res chain seq x y z
N MET A 1 18.48 7.87 25.67
CA MET A 1 18.84 7.51 24.29
C MET A 1 17.56 7.18 23.54
N GLU A 2 17.47 7.60 22.29
CA GLU A 2 16.32 7.28 21.44
C GLU A 2 16.38 5.79 21.07
N LYS A 3 15.27 5.08 21.29
CA LYS A 3 15.20 3.64 20.99
C LYS A 3 15.09 3.45 19.48
N LYS A 4 15.83 2.49 18.93
CA LYS A 4 15.89 2.22 17.50
C LYS A 4 15.16 0.92 17.15
N GLU A 5 14.34 0.96 16.11
CA GLU A 5 13.63 -0.21 15.60
C GLU A 5 14.53 -1.02 14.64
N TRP A 6 14.47 -2.34 14.77
CA TRP A 6 15.21 -3.30 13.95
C TRP A 6 14.29 -4.41 13.45
N TYR A 7 14.58 -4.92 12.26
CA TYR A 7 13.94 -6.09 11.69
C TYR A 7 14.89 -7.27 11.71
N LEU A 8 14.47 -8.34 12.37
CA LEU A 8 15.11 -9.65 12.33
C LEU A 8 14.21 -10.62 11.54
N GLU A 9 14.78 -11.29 10.55
CA GLU A 9 14.18 -12.41 9.85
C GLU A 9 15.12 -13.60 9.91
N TYR A 10 14.57 -14.77 10.22
CA TYR A 10 15.31 -16.02 10.20
C TYR A 10 14.47 -17.16 9.62
N GLU A 11 15.16 -18.08 8.96
CA GLU A 11 14.63 -19.32 8.44
C GLU A 11 14.88 -20.45 9.44
N ILE A 12 13.89 -21.32 9.62
CA ILE A 12 13.91 -22.44 10.56
C ILE A 12 14.21 -23.72 9.79
N HIS A 13 15.37 -24.32 10.06
CA HIS A 13 15.76 -25.60 9.47
C HIS A 13 15.25 -26.78 10.30
N ILE A 14 15.29 -26.63 11.62
CA ILE A 14 14.86 -27.66 12.58
C ILE A 14 13.84 -27.03 13.52
N ASN A 15 12.56 -27.32 13.25
CA ASN A 15 11.45 -26.79 14.05
C ASN A 15 11.28 -27.58 15.35
N ARG A 16 12.21 -27.38 16.29
CA ARG A 16 12.13 -27.97 17.63
C ARG A 16 11.17 -27.18 18.52
N PRO A 17 10.35 -27.86 19.34
CA PRO A 17 9.59 -27.20 20.40
C PRO A 17 10.52 -26.35 21.28
N GLY A 18 10.17 -25.09 21.51
CA GLY A 18 10.95 -24.17 22.36
C GLY A 18 11.92 -23.23 21.64
N LEU A 19 12.20 -23.42 20.33
CA LEU A 19 13.13 -22.55 19.57
C LEU A 19 12.78 -21.06 19.69
N LEU A 20 11.49 -20.72 19.57
CA LEU A 20 11.04 -19.34 19.75
C LEU A 20 11.27 -18.84 21.18
N GLY A 21 11.08 -19.70 22.17
CA GLY A 21 11.36 -19.40 23.58
C GLY A 21 12.83 -19.07 23.80
N ASP A 22 13.75 -19.86 23.22
CA ASP A 22 15.19 -19.64 23.32
C ASP A 22 15.59 -18.27 22.75
N ILE A 23 15.10 -17.93 21.55
CA ILE A 23 15.36 -16.64 20.90
C ILE A 23 14.75 -15.49 21.72
N ALA A 24 13.53 -15.64 22.21
CA ALA A 24 12.88 -14.63 23.05
C ALA A 24 13.62 -14.41 24.37
N SER A 25 14.12 -15.48 25.00
CA SER A 25 14.97 -15.38 26.20
C SER A 25 16.29 -14.68 25.91
N LEU A 26 16.94 -14.96 24.77
CA LEU A 26 18.14 -14.26 24.34
C LEU A 26 17.90 -12.76 24.17
N LEU A 27 16.82 -12.37 23.49
CA LEU A 27 16.42 -10.98 23.32
C LEU A 27 16.21 -10.30 24.68
N GLY A 28 15.51 -10.97 25.61
CA GLY A 28 15.33 -10.50 26.98
C GLY A 28 16.64 -10.29 27.73
N MET A 29 17.59 -11.24 27.65
CA MET A 29 18.92 -11.12 28.27
C MET A 29 19.74 -9.95 27.71
N LEU A 30 19.60 -9.67 26.41
CA LEU A 30 20.24 -8.54 25.76
C LEU A 30 19.50 -7.22 25.99
N SER A 31 18.39 -7.21 26.73
CA SER A 31 17.50 -6.05 26.93
C SER A 31 16.97 -5.47 25.61
N ILE A 32 16.64 -6.35 24.66
CA ILE A 32 16.00 -6.02 23.39
C ILE A 32 14.52 -6.38 23.50
N ASN A 33 13.64 -5.42 23.22
CA ASN A 33 12.19 -5.65 23.29
C ASN A 33 11.65 -6.19 21.97
N ILE A 34 10.73 -7.13 22.03
CA ILE A 34 9.96 -7.55 20.86
C ILE A 34 8.74 -6.64 20.75
N VAL A 35 8.66 -5.86 19.66
CA VAL A 35 7.50 -5.04 19.34
C VAL A 35 6.41 -5.92 18.74
N THR A 36 6.77 -6.76 17.77
CA THR A 36 5.84 -7.70 17.11
C THR A 36 6.61 -8.88 16.57
N ILE A 37 5.96 -10.03 16.51
CA ILE A 37 6.50 -11.26 15.93
C ILE A 37 5.41 -12.01 15.17
N ASN A 38 5.76 -12.59 14.02
CA ASN A 38 4.87 -13.50 13.30
C ASN A 38 5.64 -14.46 12.38
N GLY A 39 5.00 -15.54 11.95
CA GLY A 39 5.45 -16.30 10.79
C GLY A 39 5.18 -15.47 9.54
N VAL A 40 6.17 -15.28 8.68
CA VAL A 40 6.02 -14.50 7.43
C VAL A 40 5.98 -15.39 6.18
N ASP A 41 6.31 -16.67 6.37
CA ASP A 41 6.27 -17.77 5.40
C ASP A 41 6.32 -19.10 6.18
N ASP A 42 6.11 -20.25 5.52
CA ASP A 42 6.01 -21.57 6.16
C ASP A 42 7.18 -21.88 7.13
N ALA A 43 8.40 -21.54 6.73
CA ALA A 43 9.62 -21.77 7.51
C ALA A 43 10.30 -20.49 8.01
N ARG A 44 9.70 -19.31 7.78
CA ARG A 44 10.34 -18.02 8.12
C ARG A 44 9.56 -17.25 9.17
N ARG A 45 10.30 -16.68 10.12
CA ARG A 45 9.74 -15.79 11.14
C ARG A 45 10.37 -14.42 11.03
N GLY A 46 9.54 -13.40 11.17
CA GLY A 46 9.95 -12.01 11.25
C GLY A 46 9.65 -11.45 12.63
N MET A 47 10.55 -10.61 13.14
CA MET A 47 10.40 -9.87 14.39
C MET A 47 10.73 -8.39 14.17
N LEU A 48 9.87 -7.52 14.68
CA LEU A 48 10.22 -6.12 14.93
C LEU A 48 10.75 -6.02 16.35
N LEU A 49 11.96 -5.49 16.45
CA LEU A 49 12.73 -5.38 17.69
C LEU A 49 12.95 -3.91 18.02
N LEU A 50 13.02 -3.60 19.31
CA LEU A 50 13.34 -2.26 19.80
C LEU A 50 14.54 -2.36 20.73
N SER A 51 15.61 -1.67 20.35
CA SER A 51 16.91 -1.71 21.01
C SER A 51 17.38 -0.31 21.37
N ASP A 52 18.11 -0.21 22.48
CA ASP A 52 18.69 1.04 22.97
C ASP A 52 20.06 1.33 22.35
N SER A 53 20.75 0.32 21.79
CA SER A 53 22.06 0.51 21.13
C SER A 53 22.35 -0.50 20.02
N ASN A 54 23.09 -0.08 19.00
CA ASN A 54 23.55 -0.96 17.92
C ASN A 54 24.41 -2.12 18.44
N GLU A 55 25.11 -1.95 19.57
CA GLU A 55 25.94 -2.99 20.16
C GLU A 55 25.12 -4.21 20.63
N GLN A 56 23.90 -3.99 21.14
CA GLN A 56 22.98 -5.07 21.50
C GLN A 56 22.66 -5.93 20.26
N ILE A 57 22.46 -5.29 19.11
CA ILE A 57 22.14 -5.95 17.85
C ILE A 57 23.33 -6.73 17.29
N VAL A 58 24.55 -6.16 17.35
CA VAL A 58 25.77 -6.87 16.92
C VAL A 58 26.02 -8.13 17.77
N ARG A 59 25.78 -8.04 19.09
CA ARG A 59 25.87 -9.20 19.99
C ARG A 59 24.79 -10.24 19.68
N LEU A 60 23.56 -9.80 19.45
CA LEU A 60 22.45 -10.68 19.03
C LEU A 60 22.83 -11.44 17.75
N GLU A 61 23.29 -10.73 16.72
CA GLU A 61 23.70 -11.31 15.44
C GLU A 61 24.77 -12.39 15.62
N SER A 62 25.80 -12.07 16.39
CA SER A 62 26.92 -12.99 16.66
C SER A 62 26.43 -14.28 17.32
N ILE A 63 25.47 -14.20 18.24
CA ILE A 63 24.92 -15.38 18.93
C ILE A 63 23.99 -16.17 17.99
N LEU A 64 23.08 -15.50 17.27
CA LEU A 64 22.16 -16.16 16.35
C LEU A 64 22.90 -16.91 15.24
N ASN A 65 24.02 -16.37 14.75
CA ASN A 65 24.84 -17.02 13.73
C ASN A 65 25.56 -18.29 14.21
N THR A 66 25.54 -18.58 15.53
CA THR A 66 26.06 -19.85 16.07
C THR A 66 24.98 -20.92 16.25
N MET A 67 23.71 -20.61 15.98
CA MET A 67 22.61 -21.55 16.13
C MET A 67 22.40 -22.39 14.87
N ASP A 68 22.63 -23.70 14.95
CA ASP A 68 22.48 -24.62 13.80
C ASP A 68 21.03 -24.79 13.31
N ASN A 69 20.04 -24.50 14.17
CA ASN A 69 18.62 -24.74 13.86
C ASN A 69 17.99 -23.66 12.99
N ILE A 70 18.67 -22.52 12.81
CA ILE A 70 18.16 -21.37 12.08
C ILE A 70 19.23 -20.77 11.17
N THR A 71 18.80 -19.91 10.25
CA THR A 71 19.70 -19.01 9.54
C THR A 71 19.10 -17.62 9.56
N VAL A 72 19.87 -16.63 10.02
CA VAL A 72 19.47 -15.22 9.95
C VAL A 72 19.53 -14.79 8.48
N THR A 73 18.39 -14.44 7.91
CA THR A 73 18.30 -13.98 6.52
C THR A 73 18.36 -12.47 6.43
N LYS A 74 17.85 -11.75 7.46
CA LYS A 74 17.88 -10.28 7.53
C LYS A 74 18.06 -9.82 8.97
N LEU A 75 18.98 -8.90 9.20
CA LEU A 75 19.07 -8.11 10.43
C LEU A 75 19.45 -6.67 10.07
N ARG A 76 18.47 -5.77 10.03
CA ARG A 76 18.65 -4.39 9.55
C ARG A 76 17.52 -3.49 10.01
N GLU A 77 17.60 -2.19 9.71
CA GLU A 77 16.47 -1.29 9.87
C GLU A 77 15.24 -1.78 9.07
N PRO A 78 14.03 -1.74 9.66
CA PRO A 78 12.81 -2.24 9.04
C PRO A 78 12.39 -1.33 7.88
N LYS A 79 12.09 -1.96 6.74
CA LYS A 79 11.34 -1.32 5.65
C LYS A 79 9.85 -1.45 5.93
N LEU A 80 9.03 -0.64 5.26
CA LEU A 80 7.57 -0.71 5.33
C LEU A 80 7.04 -2.16 5.15
N ARG A 81 7.59 -2.87 4.17
CA ARG A 81 7.20 -4.26 3.87
C ARG A 81 7.53 -5.22 5.01
N ASP A 82 8.65 -4.98 5.70
CA ASP A 82 9.07 -5.82 6.83
C ASP A 82 8.06 -5.66 7.97
N ARG A 83 7.65 -4.41 8.26
CA ARG A 83 6.61 -4.12 9.27
C ARG A 83 5.28 -4.77 8.94
N LEU A 84 4.83 -4.65 7.69
CA LEU A 84 3.56 -5.22 7.25
C LEU A 84 3.59 -6.74 7.19
N ALA A 85 4.71 -7.33 6.75
CA ALA A 85 4.83 -8.78 6.71
C ALA A 85 4.73 -9.39 8.11
N VAL A 86 5.38 -8.77 9.10
CA VAL A 86 5.26 -9.21 10.50
C VAL A 86 3.84 -8.98 11.04
N ARG A 87 3.21 -7.84 10.74
CA ARG A 87 1.85 -7.55 11.23
C ARG A 87 0.81 -8.53 10.69
N HIS A 88 0.89 -8.89 9.41
CA HIS A 88 -0.13 -9.72 8.74
C HIS A 88 0.28 -11.19 8.55
N GLY A 89 1.52 -11.53 8.86
CA GLY A 89 2.04 -12.89 8.83
C GLY A 89 2.25 -13.46 7.42
N ARG A 90 2.57 -12.60 6.44
CA ARG A 90 2.84 -13.01 5.04
C ARG A 90 3.61 -11.95 4.27
N TYR A 91 4.36 -12.33 3.25
CA TYR A 91 5.01 -11.37 2.36
C TYR A 91 4.03 -10.68 1.42
N ILE A 92 4.24 -9.38 1.19
CA ILE A 92 3.59 -8.66 0.08
C ILE A 92 4.32 -9.01 -1.21
N GLN A 93 3.62 -9.54 -2.21
CA GLN A 93 4.22 -9.87 -3.51
C GLN A 93 4.58 -8.62 -4.31
N ARG A 94 5.71 -8.66 -5.03
CA ARG A 94 6.13 -7.64 -6.00
C ARG A 94 6.23 -8.27 -7.37
N ASP A 95 6.04 -7.44 -8.39
CA ASP A 95 6.44 -7.80 -9.74
C ASP A 95 7.96 -8.04 -9.79
N ALA A 96 8.38 -9.08 -10.53
CA ALA A 96 9.79 -9.43 -10.67
C ALA A 96 10.54 -8.38 -11.50
N ASP A 97 9.85 -7.76 -12.46
CA ASP A 97 10.39 -6.84 -13.44
C ASP A 97 10.17 -5.37 -13.02
N ASP A 98 9.11 -5.08 -12.25
CA ASP A 98 8.81 -3.74 -11.74
C ASP A 98 8.79 -3.65 -10.20
N LYS A 99 9.85 -3.06 -9.65
CA LYS A 99 10.01 -2.86 -8.19
C LYS A 99 8.98 -1.90 -7.58
N LYS A 100 8.27 -1.11 -8.38
CA LYS A 100 7.24 -0.16 -7.95
C LYS A 100 5.84 -0.79 -7.92
N THR A 101 5.66 -1.97 -8.53
CA THR A 101 4.38 -2.67 -8.61
C THR A 101 4.20 -3.67 -7.46
N PHE A 102 3.11 -3.52 -6.71
CA PHE A 102 2.74 -4.38 -5.59
C PHE A 102 1.39 -5.04 -5.87
N ARG A 103 1.32 -6.35 -5.66
CA ARG A 103 0.12 -7.13 -5.96
C ARG A 103 -0.54 -7.60 -4.66
N PHE A 104 -1.86 -7.47 -4.63
CA PHE A 104 -2.73 -7.89 -3.55
C PHE A 104 -3.93 -8.62 -4.15
N VAL A 105 -4.44 -9.62 -3.43
CA VAL A 105 -5.74 -10.23 -3.75
C VAL A 105 -6.84 -9.66 -2.85
N ARG A 106 -8.09 -9.81 -3.26
CA ARG A 106 -9.26 -9.28 -2.53
C ARG A 106 -9.34 -9.75 -1.08
N ASP A 107 -8.91 -10.98 -0.81
CA ASP A 107 -8.88 -11.53 0.56
C ASP A 107 -7.82 -10.83 1.46
N GLU A 108 -6.95 -10.02 0.85
CA GLU A 108 -5.90 -9.23 1.51
C GLU A 108 -6.25 -7.74 1.61
N LEU A 109 -7.52 -7.37 1.42
CA LEU A 109 -7.97 -5.97 1.53
C LEU A 109 -7.50 -5.29 2.83
N GLY A 110 -7.50 -6.00 3.95
CA GLY A 110 -6.99 -5.46 5.22
C GLY A 110 -5.49 -5.11 5.18
N LEU A 111 -4.67 -5.97 4.56
CA LEU A 111 -3.24 -5.73 4.37
C LEU A 111 -3.00 -4.59 3.36
N LEU A 112 -3.79 -4.53 2.29
CA LEU A 112 -3.75 -3.40 1.35
C LEU A 112 -4.08 -2.08 2.05
N VAL A 113 -5.10 -2.07 2.91
CA VAL A 113 -5.50 -0.86 3.66
C VAL A 113 -4.37 -0.38 4.56
N ASP A 114 -3.75 -1.28 5.33
CA ASP A 114 -2.59 -0.94 6.16
C ASP A 114 -1.40 -0.45 5.33
N PHE A 115 -1.15 -1.05 4.16
CA PHE A 115 -0.08 -0.66 3.25
C PHE A 115 -0.29 0.76 2.70
N LEU A 116 -1.47 1.04 2.14
CA LEU A 116 -1.82 2.35 1.62
C LEU A 116 -1.83 3.41 2.72
N ALA A 117 -2.34 3.08 3.92
CA ALA A 117 -2.35 4.02 5.04
C ALA A 117 -0.93 4.47 5.43
N GLU A 118 0.04 3.57 5.42
CA GLU A 118 1.44 3.93 5.67
C GLU A 118 2.06 4.74 4.51
N LEU A 119 1.66 4.50 3.26
CA LEU A 119 2.06 5.36 2.14
C LEU A 119 1.48 6.77 2.27
N PHE A 120 0.22 6.89 2.72
CA PHE A 120 -0.48 8.17 2.84
C PHE A 120 0.07 9.07 3.95
N LYS A 121 0.76 8.48 4.94
CA LYS A 121 1.45 9.20 6.02
C LYS A 121 2.82 9.75 5.58
N GLN A 122 3.33 9.38 4.40
CA GLN A 122 4.60 9.91 3.92
C GLN A 122 4.45 11.37 3.49
N ASP A 123 5.42 12.19 3.85
CA ASP A 123 5.43 13.59 3.46
C ASP A 123 5.84 13.79 1.99
N GLY A 124 5.35 14.89 1.42
CA GLY A 124 5.72 15.37 0.09
C GLY A 124 4.86 14.82 -1.04
N HIS A 125 5.34 15.00 -2.26
CA HIS A 125 4.67 14.52 -3.46
C HIS A 125 4.77 13.00 -3.55
N LYS A 126 3.61 12.34 -3.57
CA LYS A 126 3.49 10.89 -3.84
C LYS A 126 2.41 10.64 -4.87
N LEU A 127 2.78 10.01 -5.98
CA LEU A 127 1.85 9.62 -7.02
C LEU A 127 1.67 8.10 -7.01
N ILE A 128 0.48 7.66 -6.60
CA ILE A 128 0.15 6.25 -6.40
C ILE A 128 -0.91 5.86 -7.43
N GLY A 129 -0.65 4.81 -8.21
CA GLY A 129 -1.60 4.25 -9.17
C GLY A 129 -2.28 3.04 -8.57
N ILE A 130 -3.58 2.88 -8.75
CA ILE A 130 -4.29 1.66 -8.39
C ILE A 130 -4.98 1.05 -9.60
N ARG A 131 -4.66 -0.21 -9.84
CA ARG A 131 -5.18 -1.08 -10.89
C ARG A 131 -6.02 -2.19 -10.27
N GLY A 132 -6.87 -2.79 -11.09
CA GLY A 132 -7.76 -3.87 -10.69
C GLY A 132 -9.07 -3.82 -11.47
N MET A 133 -9.73 -4.97 -11.55
CA MET A 133 -11.04 -5.10 -12.21
C MET A 133 -12.11 -4.23 -11.53
N PRO A 134 -13.21 -3.89 -12.22
CA PRO A 134 -14.33 -3.20 -11.60
C PRO A 134 -14.84 -3.94 -10.35
N ARG A 135 -15.23 -3.19 -9.30
CA ARG A 135 -15.82 -3.74 -8.05
C ARG A 135 -14.93 -4.69 -7.23
N VAL A 136 -13.61 -4.69 -7.47
CA VAL A 136 -12.63 -5.45 -6.67
C VAL A 136 -12.32 -4.81 -5.31
N GLY A 137 -12.71 -3.54 -5.10
CA GLY A 137 -12.52 -2.82 -3.83
C GLY A 137 -11.50 -1.69 -3.87
N LYS A 138 -11.12 -1.19 -5.06
CA LYS A 138 -10.08 -0.15 -5.23
C LYS A 138 -10.43 1.11 -4.44
N THR A 139 -11.57 1.73 -4.72
CA THR A 139 -11.96 2.99 -4.10
C THR A 139 -12.22 2.83 -2.61
N GLU A 140 -12.85 1.73 -2.20
CA GLU A 140 -13.09 1.40 -0.79
C GLU A 140 -11.78 1.26 -0.02
N SER A 141 -10.77 0.62 -0.62
CA SER A 141 -9.44 0.51 -0.01
C SER A 141 -8.78 1.88 0.16
N ILE A 142 -8.89 2.79 -0.83
CA ILE A 142 -8.33 4.16 -0.73
C ILE A 142 -9.01 4.94 0.40
N VAL A 143 -10.34 4.88 0.49
CA VAL A 143 -11.10 5.58 1.52
C VAL A 143 -10.78 5.02 2.91
N ALA A 144 -10.82 3.71 3.08
CA ALA A 144 -10.48 3.05 4.35
C ALA A 144 -9.05 3.39 4.80
N SER A 145 -8.11 3.42 3.86
CA SER A 145 -6.70 3.78 4.12
C SER A 145 -6.54 5.24 4.50
N SER A 146 -7.31 6.14 3.89
CA SER A 146 -7.32 7.57 4.22
C SER A 146 -7.83 7.81 5.64
N VAL A 147 -8.88 7.09 6.05
CA VAL A 147 -9.37 7.08 7.44
C VAL A 147 -8.30 6.55 8.40
N CYS A 148 -7.67 5.41 8.09
CA CYS A 148 -6.61 4.82 8.91
C CYS A 148 -5.37 5.75 9.04
N ALA A 149 -5.05 6.50 7.99
CA ALA A 149 -3.96 7.47 7.96
C ALA A 149 -4.34 8.83 8.61
N ASN A 150 -5.59 9.02 9.02
CA ASN A 150 -6.13 10.31 9.47
C ASN A 150 -5.88 11.44 8.44
N LYS A 151 -6.03 11.13 7.15
CA LYS A 151 -5.88 12.07 6.04
C LYS A 151 -7.25 12.40 5.48
N ARG A 152 -7.54 13.69 5.29
CA ARG A 152 -8.75 14.15 4.60
C ARG A 152 -8.60 13.85 3.11
N TRP A 153 -9.57 13.17 2.51
CA TRP A 153 -9.54 12.83 1.08
C TRP A 153 -10.52 13.69 0.28
N LEU A 154 -10.17 13.95 -0.98
CA LEU A 154 -10.97 14.72 -1.92
C LEU A 154 -11.07 13.96 -3.25
N PHE A 155 -12.30 13.66 -3.67
CA PHE A 155 -12.56 13.12 -5.00
C PHE A 155 -12.52 14.25 -6.04
N VAL A 156 -11.49 14.23 -6.88
CA VAL A 156 -11.36 15.11 -8.05
C VAL A 156 -12.17 14.53 -9.20
N SER A 157 -12.04 13.22 -9.41
CA SER A 157 -12.89 12.41 -10.26
C SER A 157 -13.11 11.03 -9.63
N SER A 158 -14.34 10.51 -9.70
CA SER A 158 -14.68 9.18 -9.14
C SER A 158 -16.03 8.67 -9.62
N THR A 159 -16.21 7.35 -9.68
CA THR A 159 -17.50 6.69 -9.91
C THR A 159 -18.35 6.52 -8.64
N LEU A 160 -17.81 6.68 -7.43
CA LEU A 160 -18.42 6.09 -6.22
C LEU A 160 -19.65 6.82 -5.65
N LEU A 161 -19.91 8.07 -6.05
CA LEU A 161 -21.11 8.82 -5.65
C LEU A 161 -21.54 9.74 -6.79
N LYS A 162 -22.57 9.36 -7.55
CA LYS A 162 -23.15 10.13 -8.68
C LYS A 162 -22.17 10.54 -9.80
N GLN A 163 -21.02 9.87 -9.94
CA GLN A 163 -19.96 10.23 -10.89
C GLN A 163 -19.51 11.69 -10.70
N THR A 164 -18.60 11.91 -9.75
CA THR A 164 -18.06 13.24 -9.43
C THR A 164 -17.00 13.63 -10.45
N ILE A 165 -17.12 14.84 -11.02
CA ILE A 165 -16.06 15.52 -11.78
C ILE A 165 -16.01 16.96 -11.30
N ARG A 166 -14.87 17.35 -10.73
CA ARG A 166 -14.65 18.71 -10.22
C ARG A 166 -13.91 19.55 -11.24
N SER A 167 -14.33 20.79 -11.42
CA SER A 167 -13.61 21.75 -12.30
C SER A 167 -12.85 22.83 -11.52
N GLN A 168 -12.98 22.85 -10.19
CA GLN A 168 -12.24 23.73 -9.28
C GLN A 168 -12.27 23.16 -7.85
N LEU A 169 -11.30 23.57 -7.04
CA LEU A 169 -11.30 23.41 -5.58
C LEU A 169 -11.53 24.77 -4.92
N ILE A 170 -12.04 24.79 -3.70
CA ILE A 170 -12.01 26.00 -2.87
C ILE A 170 -10.63 26.13 -2.21
N GLU A 171 -10.27 27.33 -1.76
CA GLU A 171 -8.91 27.63 -1.26
C GLU A 171 -8.41 26.64 -0.18
N ASP A 172 -9.24 26.34 0.82
CA ASP A 172 -8.91 25.41 1.91
C ASP A 172 -8.67 23.96 1.47
N GLU A 173 -9.11 23.59 0.26
CA GLU A 173 -8.93 22.24 -0.27
C GLU A 173 -7.56 22.03 -0.93
N TYR A 174 -6.84 23.10 -1.27
CA TYR A 174 -5.46 23.04 -1.80
C TYR A 174 -4.40 22.70 -0.73
N ASN A 175 -4.82 22.08 0.38
CA ASN A 175 -3.96 21.73 1.49
C ASN A 175 -3.08 20.50 1.17
N VAL A 176 -1.80 20.58 1.52
CA VAL A 176 -0.81 19.49 1.34
C VAL A 176 -1.11 18.25 2.19
N ASP A 177 -1.88 18.40 3.27
CA ASP A 177 -2.33 17.31 4.13
C ASP A 177 -3.53 16.57 3.55
N ASN A 178 -4.15 17.07 2.48
CA ASN A 178 -5.23 16.37 1.80
C ASN A 178 -4.67 15.32 0.83
N LEU A 179 -5.43 14.23 0.69
CA LEU A 179 -5.22 13.22 -0.33
C LEU A 179 -6.18 13.47 -1.51
N PHE A 180 -5.64 13.51 -2.73
CA PHE A 180 -6.43 13.75 -3.93
C PHE A 180 -6.66 12.45 -4.70
N ILE A 181 -7.92 12.11 -4.96
CA ILE A 181 -8.31 10.89 -5.68
C ILE A 181 -8.78 11.27 -7.08
N ILE A 182 -8.16 10.67 -8.09
CA ILE A 182 -8.44 10.89 -9.51
C ILE A 182 -8.76 9.53 -10.13
N ASP A 183 -9.79 9.46 -10.97
CA ASP A 183 -10.09 8.28 -11.78
C ASP A 183 -9.81 8.60 -13.26
N GLY A 184 -8.82 7.92 -13.83
CA GLY A 184 -8.39 8.11 -15.22
C GLY A 184 -9.49 7.84 -16.25
N ILE A 185 -10.38 6.88 -15.99
CA ILE A 185 -11.51 6.58 -16.90
C ILE A 185 -12.53 7.71 -16.84
N VAL A 186 -12.91 8.15 -15.64
CA VAL A 186 -13.91 9.21 -15.45
C VAL A 186 -13.42 10.55 -15.99
N SER A 187 -12.15 10.89 -15.72
CA SER A 187 -11.52 12.10 -16.26
C SER A 187 -11.48 12.06 -17.79
N THR A 188 -11.08 10.95 -18.41
CA THR A 188 -11.00 10.88 -19.87
C THR A 188 -12.36 11.01 -20.57
N LYS A 189 -13.40 10.34 -20.05
CA LYS A 189 -14.69 10.26 -20.74
C LYS A 189 -15.53 11.53 -20.67
N ARG A 190 -15.34 12.35 -19.64
CA ARG A 190 -16.32 13.39 -19.27
C ARG A 190 -15.69 14.71 -18.80
N ALA A 191 -14.37 14.83 -18.79
CA ALA A 191 -13.71 16.07 -18.41
C ALA A 191 -13.87 17.15 -19.47
N ASN A 192 -14.09 18.38 -18.99
CA ASN A 192 -13.87 19.60 -19.77
C ASN A 192 -12.44 20.12 -19.53
N GLU A 193 -12.03 21.14 -20.28
CA GLU A 193 -10.71 21.75 -20.13
C GLU A 193 -10.42 22.25 -18.70
N LYS A 194 -11.46 22.74 -18.00
CA LYS A 194 -11.33 23.21 -16.61
C LYS A 194 -10.97 22.08 -15.65
N HIS A 195 -11.51 20.88 -15.84
CA HIS A 195 -11.12 19.71 -15.04
C HIS A 195 -9.66 19.33 -15.26
N TRP A 196 -9.19 19.36 -16.51
CA TRP A 196 -7.77 19.11 -16.81
C TRP A 196 -6.85 20.19 -16.23
N GLN A 197 -7.30 21.45 -16.25
CA GLN A 197 -6.60 22.52 -15.56
C GLN A 197 -6.50 22.24 -14.05
N LEU A 198 -7.61 21.83 -13.42
CA LEU A 198 -7.60 21.46 -12.02
C LEU A 198 -6.63 20.30 -11.73
N ILE A 199 -6.61 19.25 -12.56
CA ILE A 199 -5.64 18.16 -12.40
C ILE A 199 -4.21 18.70 -12.44
N ARG A 200 -3.87 19.55 -13.43
CA ARG A 200 -2.53 20.16 -13.51
C ARG A 200 -2.17 21.00 -12.28
N GLU A 201 -3.15 21.69 -11.69
CA GLU A 201 -2.94 22.43 -10.43
C GLU A 201 -2.66 21.46 -9.27
N ILE A 202 -3.48 20.42 -9.11
CA ILE A 202 -3.35 19.41 -8.05
C ILE A 202 -2.02 18.67 -8.13
N MET A 203 -1.58 18.32 -9.34
CA MET A 203 -0.30 17.62 -9.54
C MET A 203 0.91 18.46 -9.13
N ARG A 204 0.79 19.79 -9.03
CA ARG A 204 1.87 20.67 -8.53
C ARG A 204 1.91 20.76 -7.00
N ILE A 205 0.85 20.33 -6.31
CA ILE A 205 0.80 20.34 -4.84
C ILE A 205 1.69 19.22 -4.33
N SER A 206 2.56 19.50 -3.35
CA SER A 206 3.41 18.48 -2.70
C SER A 206 2.60 17.66 -1.69
N ALA A 207 1.70 16.82 -2.19
CA ALA A 207 0.77 15.99 -1.42
C ALA A 207 0.61 14.61 -2.04
N VAL A 208 -0.08 13.71 -1.36
CA VAL A 208 -0.42 12.38 -1.89
C VAL A 208 -1.54 12.49 -2.92
N LYS A 209 -1.34 11.90 -4.09
CA LYS A 209 -2.37 11.69 -5.11
C LYS A 209 -2.51 10.21 -5.41
N VAL A 210 -3.76 9.75 -5.50
CA VAL A 210 -4.09 8.39 -5.90
C VAL A 210 -4.86 8.44 -7.20
N VAL A 211 -4.35 7.75 -8.23
CA VAL A 211 -4.97 7.65 -9.55
C VAL A 211 -5.50 6.23 -9.74
N GLU A 212 -6.81 6.07 -9.79
CA GLU A 212 -7.43 4.86 -10.30
C GLU A 212 -7.30 4.80 -11.82
N HIS A 213 -7.08 3.60 -12.35
CA HIS A 213 -6.89 3.38 -13.80
C HIS A 213 -5.72 4.21 -14.36
N PRO A 214 -4.50 4.09 -13.78
CA PRO A 214 -3.35 4.90 -14.17
C PRO A 214 -3.00 4.73 -15.66
N ASP A 215 -3.25 3.56 -16.24
CA ASP A 215 -3.02 3.26 -17.66
C ASP A 215 -3.83 4.17 -18.60
N ILE A 216 -5.06 4.50 -18.23
CA ILE A 216 -5.92 5.40 -18.99
C ILE A 216 -5.54 6.86 -18.74
N PHE A 217 -5.11 7.18 -17.51
CA PHE A 217 -4.65 8.52 -17.15
C PHE A 217 -3.42 8.95 -17.95
N VAL A 218 -2.40 8.09 -18.07
CA VAL A 218 -1.16 8.40 -18.80
C VAL A 218 -1.34 8.51 -20.32
N GLN A 219 -2.36 7.84 -20.88
CA GLN A 219 -2.69 7.96 -22.31
C GLN A 219 -3.21 9.36 -22.69
N ASN A 220 -3.77 10.08 -21.72
CA ASN A 220 -4.49 11.34 -21.94
C ASN A 220 -3.81 12.55 -21.26
N THR A 221 -2.62 12.35 -20.70
CA THR A 221 -1.86 13.38 -19.99
C THR A 221 -0.38 13.33 -20.38
N GLU A 222 0.39 14.32 -19.93
CA GLU A 222 1.84 14.37 -20.10
C GLU A 222 2.60 13.35 -19.22
N TYR A 223 1.91 12.70 -18.28
CA TYR A 223 2.50 11.75 -17.34
C TYR A 223 2.71 10.38 -17.96
N LYS A 224 3.73 9.67 -17.48
CA LYS A 224 4.06 8.29 -17.82
C LYS A 224 3.84 7.38 -16.63
N ILE A 225 3.71 6.08 -16.90
CA ILE A 225 3.59 5.10 -15.82
C ILE A 225 4.81 5.13 -14.88
N ASP A 226 5.99 5.48 -15.40
CA ASP A 226 7.23 5.61 -14.65
C ASP A 226 7.23 6.79 -13.65
N ASP A 227 6.36 7.79 -13.86
CA ASP A 227 6.23 8.94 -12.96
C ASP A 227 5.51 8.56 -11.66
N PHE A 228 4.85 7.40 -11.62
CA PHE A 228 4.27 6.87 -10.41
C PHE A 228 5.36 6.37 -9.46
N ASP A 229 5.22 6.71 -8.18
CA ASP A 229 6.08 6.20 -7.11
C ASP A 229 5.74 4.74 -6.78
N TYR A 230 4.44 4.41 -6.86
CA TYR A 230 3.89 3.10 -6.54
C TYR A 230 2.75 2.77 -7.51
N ILE A 231 2.71 1.52 -7.97
CA ILE A 231 1.57 0.93 -8.66
C ILE A 231 1.04 -0.22 -7.79
N ILE A 232 -0.25 -0.19 -7.52
CA ILE A 232 -0.94 -1.18 -6.71
C ILE A 232 -1.87 -1.96 -7.63
N GLU A 233 -1.75 -3.28 -7.63
CA GLU A 233 -2.64 -4.17 -8.36
C GLU A 233 -3.50 -4.92 -7.36
N LEU A 234 -4.81 -4.66 -7.38
CA LEU A 234 -5.79 -5.38 -6.60
C LEU A 234 -6.55 -6.35 -7.50
N ARG A 235 -6.39 -7.65 -7.22
CA ARG A 235 -6.93 -8.75 -8.01
C ARG A 235 -7.98 -9.54 -7.24
N ASN A 236 -8.86 -10.27 -7.91
CA ASN A 236 -9.76 -11.23 -7.25
C ASN A 236 -9.01 -12.50 -6.79
N ASN A 237 -8.02 -12.94 -7.55
CA ASN A 237 -7.15 -14.08 -7.24
C ASN A 237 -5.74 -13.84 -7.81
N GLU A 238 -4.76 -14.69 -7.46
CA GLU A 238 -3.35 -14.48 -7.81
C GLU A 238 -3.10 -14.45 -9.32
N ASP A 239 -3.82 -15.30 -10.06
CA ASP A 239 -3.67 -15.50 -11.50
C ASP A 239 -4.47 -14.50 -12.37
N GLU A 240 -5.28 -13.62 -11.76
CA GLU A 240 -6.09 -12.67 -12.52
C GLU A 240 -5.22 -11.67 -13.27
N GLU A 241 -5.38 -11.63 -14.59
CA GLU A 241 -4.82 -10.56 -15.43
C GLU A 241 -5.73 -9.34 -15.39
N ILE A 242 -5.16 -8.17 -15.06
CA ILE A 242 -5.89 -6.91 -15.08
C ILE A 242 -5.93 -6.40 -16.50
N THR A 243 -6.99 -6.76 -17.23
CA THR A 243 -7.25 -6.26 -18.57
C THR A 243 -8.23 -5.11 -18.52
N TYR A 244 -7.80 -3.94 -18.99
CA TYR A 244 -8.70 -2.88 -19.37
C TYR A 244 -9.02 -3.08 -20.85
N ASP A 245 -10.03 -3.90 -21.14
CA ASP A 245 -10.63 -3.85 -22.46
C ASP A 245 -10.98 -2.38 -22.71
N VAL A 246 -10.27 -1.79 -23.68
CA VAL A 246 -10.42 -0.41 -24.12
C VAL A 246 -11.90 -0.12 -24.08
N VAL A 247 -12.31 0.68 -23.10
CA VAL A 247 -13.73 0.80 -22.78
C VAL A 247 -14.42 1.26 -24.05
N GLN A 248 -15.06 0.34 -24.76
CA GLN A 248 -15.75 0.66 -25.99
C GLN A 248 -16.77 1.75 -25.60
N PRO A 249 -16.91 2.82 -26.39
CA PRO A 249 -17.54 4.04 -25.89
C PRO A 249 -18.98 3.90 -25.41
N ASN A 250 -19.70 2.79 -25.62
CA ASN A 250 -21.15 2.81 -25.53
C ASN A 250 -21.91 1.88 -24.57
N ASN A 251 -21.41 0.76 -24.01
CA ASN A 251 -22.39 -0.27 -23.58
C ASN A 251 -22.29 -0.87 -22.15
N MET A 252 -21.69 -0.22 -21.15
CA MET A 252 -21.65 -0.86 -19.81
C MET A 252 -21.90 0.02 -18.57
N PHE A 253 -22.36 1.28 -18.73
CA PHE A 253 -22.69 2.13 -17.58
C PHE A 253 -24.16 2.60 -17.50
N ASP A 254 -25.01 2.10 -18.39
CA ASP A 254 -26.47 2.33 -18.36
C ASP A 254 -27.22 1.09 -17.87
N GLU A 255 -26.86 0.53 -16.71
CA GLU A 255 -27.79 -0.34 -15.97
C GLU A 255 -27.66 -0.07 -14.46
N ASN A 256 -28.39 0.94 -14.00
CA ASN A 256 -28.93 0.94 -12.64
C ASN A 256 -30.19 0.06 -12.66
N PRO A 257 -30.23 -1.13 -12.02
CA PRO A 257 -31.46 -1.92 -11.95
C PRO A 257 -32.41 -1.48 -10.81
N PHE A 258 -32.05 -0.45 -10.04
CA PHE A 258 -32.84 -0.01 -8.88
C PHE A 258 -33.16 1.49 -8.97
N GLY A 259 -34.05 1.82 -9.90
CA GLY A 259 -34.79 3.07 -9.94
C GLY A 259 -36.27 2.75 -10.11
N GLY A 260 -36.96 2.48 -9.00
CA GLY A 260 -38.38 2.16 -9.01
C GLY A 260 -38.92 1.84 -7.64
N PHE A 261 -39.06 2.84 -6.78
CA PHE A 261 -40.08 2.84 -5.73
C PHE A 261 -40.62 4.26 -5.60
N ASP A 262 -41.83 4.44 -6.13
CA ASP A 262 -42.71 5.57 -5.84
C ASP A 262 -43.25 5.44 -4.41
N PHE A 263 -43.16 6.53 -3.64
CA PHE A 263 -44.13 6.97 -2.63
C PHE A 263 -44.14 8.50 -2.58
#